data_AF-X1SGD4-F1
#
_entry.id   AF-X1SGD4-F1
#
_cell.length_a   1.000
_cell.length_b   1.000
_cell.length_c   1.000
_cell.angle_alpha   90.00
_cell.angle_beta   90.00
_cell.angle_gamma   90.00
#
_symmetry.space_group_name_H-M   'P 1'
#
loop_
_entity.id
_entity.type
_entity.pdbx_description
1 polymer ?
#
loop_
_entity_poly.entity_id
_entity_poly.type
_entity_poly.pdbx_seq_one_letter_code
_entity_poly.pdbx_strand_id
1 'polypeptide(L)' 'MVVRYWMKIALGSDHVGYQLKENLKEYLKELKVEYIDFGCENEKSVDYPDIG' A
#
# COMPACT_ATOMS: atom_id res chain seq x y z
N MET A 1 -26.68 7.07 13.46
CA MET A 1 -25.63 6.12 13.88
C MET A 1 -24.70 5.94 12.70
N VAL A 2 -23.50 6.53 12.74
CA VAL A 2 -22.54 6.41 11.63
C VAL A 2 -21.62 5.24 11.97
N VAL A 3 -21.77 4.13 11.26
CA VAL A 3 -20.87 2.99 11.41
C VAL A 3 -19.50 3.43 10.88
N ARG A 4 -18.55 3.70 11.78
CA ARG A 4 -17.15 3.95 11.40
C ARG A 4 -16.46 2.60 11.27
N TYR A 5 -16.29 2.12 10.04
CA TYR A 5 -15.43 0.99 9.77
C TYR A 5 -13.97 1.45 9.95
N TRP A 6 -13.36 1.07 11.07
CA TRP A 6 -11.91 1.13 11.28
C TRP A 6 -11.24 0.01 10.47
N MET A 7 -11.32 0.11 9.15
CA MET A 7 -10.59 -0.76 8.24
C MET A 7 -9.34 -0.02 7.81
N LYS A 8 -8.20 -0.46 8.34
CA LYS A 8 -6.89 -0.09 7.80
C LYS A 8 -6.63 -0.96 6.58
N ILE A 9 -6.33 -0.34 5.44
CA ILE A 9 -5.97 -1.06 4.22
C ILE A 9 -4.51 -1.49 4.32
N ALA A 10 -4.22 -2.78 4.17
CA ALA A 10 -2.84 -3.24 3.98
C ALA A 10 -2.44 -3.02 2.52
N LEU A 11 -1.30 -2.36 2.30
CA LEU A 11 -0.72 -2.13 0.97
C LEU A 11 0.54 -2.99 0.81
N GLY A 12 0.69 -3.55 -0.39
CA GLY A 12 1.83 -4.38 -0.79
C GLY A 12 2.02 -4.28 -2.30
N SER A 13 3.26 -4.20 -2.77
CA SER A 13 3.61 -4.28 -4.19
C SER A 13 4.99 -4.92 -4.37
N ASP A 14 5.24 -5.48 -5.55
CA ASP A 14 6.61 -5.76 -5.99
C ASP A 14 7.28 -4.46 -6.50
N HIS A 15 8.51 -4.57 -7.03
CA HIS A 15 9.28 -3.45 -7.55
C HIS A 15 8.63 -2.80 -8.79
N VAL A 16 7.93 -3.58 -9.63
CA VAL A 16 7.21 -3.06 -10.81
C VAL A 16 5.99 -2.25 -10.37
N GLY A 17 5.29 -2.71 -9.32
CA GLY A 17 4.12 -2.06 -8.75
C GLY A 17 4.41 -0.89 -7.81
N TYR A 18 5.68 -0.60 -7.50
CA TYR A 18 6.07 0.43 -6.53
C TYR A 18 5.48 1.81 -6.86
N GLN A 19 5.67 2.29 -8.09
CA GLN A 19 5.16 3.61 -8.49
C GLN A 19 3.63 3.72 -8.42
N LEU A 20 2.92 2.64 -8.78
CA LEU A 20 1.47 2.59 -8.68
C LEU A 20 1.01 2.58 -7.22
N LYS A 21 1.71 1.86 -6.35
CA LYS A 21 1.44 1.85 -4.91
C LYS A 21 1.64 3.24 -4.30
N GLU A 22 2.70 3.97 -4.67
CA GLU A 22 2.91 5.34 -4.19
C GLU A 22 1.77 6.27 -4.62
N ASN A 23 1.32 6.20 -5.88
CA ASN A 23 0.16 6.96 -6.34
C ASN A 23 -1.12 6.58 -5.58
N LEU A 24 -1.31 5.30 -5.26
CA LEU A 24 -2.45 4.82 -4.48
C LEU A 24 -2.42 5.35 -3.04
N LYS A 25 -1.24 5.48 -2.43
CA LYS A 25 -1.10 6.09 -1.10
C LYS A 25 -1.56 7.54 -1.07
N GLU A 26 -1.21 8.32 -2.09
CA GLU A 26 -1.67 9.71 -2.23
C GLU A 26 -3.19 9.77 -2.35
N TYR A 27 -3.77 8.92 -3.19
CA TYR A 27 -5.22 8.81 -3.35
C TYR A 27 -5.93 8.42 -2.05
N LEU A 28 -5.42 7.43 -1.31
CA LEU A 28 -5.98 7.02 -0.02
C LEU A 28 -5.88 8.12 1.04
N LYS A 29 -4.80 8.91 1.00
CA LYS A 29 -4.61 10.07 1.88
C LYS A 29 -5.64 11.17 1.59
N GLU A 30 -5.94 11.44 0.32
CA GLU A 30 -7.01 12.38 -0.07
C GLU A 30 -8.39 11.93 0.44
N LEU A 31 -8.66 10.63 0.38
CA LEU A 31 -9.90 10.03 0.89
C LEU A 31 -9.96 9.92 2.42
N LYS A 32 -8.89 10.28 3.14
CA LYS A 32 -8.76 10.11 4.60
C LYS A 32 -8.96 8.66 5.05
N VAL A 33 -8.51 7.71 4.23
CA VAL A 33 -8.52 6.28 4.53
C VAL A 33 -7.19 5.91 5.17
N GLU A 34 -7.25 5.24 6.32
CA GLU A 34 -6.05 4.75 6.99
C GLU A 34 -5.49 3.52 6.25
N TYR A 35 -4.17 3.45 6.08
CA TYR A 35 -3.48 2.30 5.50
C TYR A 35 -2.20 1.98 6.25
N ILE A 36 -1.72 0.74 6.07
CA ILE A 36 -0.41 0.26 6.53
C ILE A 36 0.29 -0.29 5.29
N ASP A 37 1.48 0.24 4.97
CA ASP A 37 2.30 -0.26 3.87
C ASP A 37 3.28 -1.32 4.39
N PHE A 38 3.25 -2.49 3.77
CA PHE A 38 4.12 -3.62 4.08
C PHE A 38 5.21 -3.84 3.02
N GLY A 39 5.35 -2.93 2.04
CA GLY A 39 6.42 -2.96 1.05
C GLY A 39 5.92 -3.13 -0.39
N CYS A 40 6.78 -3.20 -1.41
CA CYS A 40 8.23 -3.07 -1.38
C CYS A 40 8.68 -1.65 -0.97
N GLU A 41 9.81 -1.54 -0.27
CA GLU A 41 10.34 -0.28 0.27
C GLU A 41 11.25 0.47 -0.73
N ASN A 42 11.53 -0.12 -1.90
CA ASN A 42 12.38 0.49 -2.92
C ASN A 42 12.22 -0.17 -4.30
N GLU A 43 12.76 0.50 -5.33
CA GLU A 43 12.93 -0.02 -6.70
C GLU A 43 14.13 -0.98 -6.83
N LYS A 44 14.74 -1.43 -5.72
CA LYS A 44 15.81 -2.41 -5.81
C LYS A 44 15.19 -3.75 -6.14
N SER A 45 15.75 -4.42 -7.14
CA SER A 45 15.34 -5.75 -7.58
C SER A 45 15.23 -6.69 -6.38
N VAL A 46 14.02 -7.16 -6.12
CA VAL A 46 13.69 -8.22 -5.17
C VAL A 46 12.94 -9.29 -5.94
N ASP A 47 13.27 -10.56 -5.68
CA ASP A 47 12.61 -11.69 -6.31
C ASP A 47 11.27 -11.93 -5.60
N TYR A 48 10.21 -12.15 -6.39
CA TYR A 48 8.82 -12.31 -5.93
C TYR A 48 8.59 -13.35 -4.80
N PRO A 49 9.34 -14.47 -4.72
CA PRO A 49 9.21 -15.44 -3.63
C PRO A 49 9.60 -14.92 -2.24
N ASP A 50 10.37 -13.83 -2.15
CA ASP A 50 10.85 -13.28 -0.87
C ASP A 50 9.78 -12.45 -0.13
N ILE A 51 8.61 -12.25 -0.76
CA ILE A 51 7.51 -11.41 -0.28
C ILE A 51 6.31 -12.26 0.20
N GLY A 52 6.36 -13.58 0.00
CA GLY A 52 5.26 -14.53 0.27
C GLY A 52 5.06 -14.93 1.72
#